data_AF-A0A090RNX8-F1
#
_entry.id   AF-A0A090RNX8-F1
#
_cell.length_a   1.000
_cell.length_b   1.000
_cell.length_c   1.000
_cell.angle_alpha   90.00
_cell.angle_beta   90.00
_cell.angle_gamma   90.00
#
_symmetry.space_group_name_H-M   'P 1'
#
loop_
_entity.id
_entity.type
_entity.pdbx_description
1 polymer ?
#
loop_
_entity_poly.entity_id
_entity_poly.type
_entity_poly.pdbx_seq_one_letter_code
_entity_poly.pdbx_strand_id
1 'polypeptide(L)'
;MMDALNELGLWVYIDVVFNHMANESSQRLDLQYPSAQDMANYQEHSTYFEEQRLFGDLSKPLFTEEDFVEAFGIENWKDRWEVQNGRLTGGPEDPGLPTLRTSDHVIAQQQAYLLAMKELGVRGYRIDAAKHLTLEHIKKVFTKEITEGMHVFGEIITDGGATEEEYELFLQPYLEETRLAAYDFPLFKTIFDAFSSKEGSLTSLIDPYCFGQALTHERSITFVTTHDIPNNDVFSNMVMEESDEWLAYVYILTRGEGVPLIYSDLDPSGIKNAKGLPRWLIAGKILNWRSLFIFTIQYTNQVLR
;
A
#
# COMPACT_ATOMS: atom_id res chain seq x y z
N MET A 1 -5.14 3.12 -21.69
CA MET A 1 -4.26 2.26 -20.88
C MET A 1 -5.00 1.02 -20.41
N MET A 2 -6.13 1.17 -19.70
CA MET A 2 -6.93 0.07 -19.16
C MET A 2 -7.27 -0.98 -20.23
N ASP A 3 -7.83 -0.56 -21.37
CA ASP A 3 -8.18 -1.48 -22.46
C ASP A 3 -6.98 -2.28 -22.97
N ALA A 4 -5.85 -1.60 -23.21
CA ALA A 4 -4.63 -2.23 -23.70
C ALA A 4 -4.05 -3.26 -22.71
N LEU A 5 -4.15 -3.01 -21.41
CA LEU A 5 -3.71 -3.97 -20.38
C LEU A 5 -4.69 -5.13 -20.26
N ASN A 6 -5.99 -4.86 -20.35
CA ASN A 6 -7.03 -5.88 -20.29
C ASN A 6 -6.97 -6.84 -21.51
N GLU A 7 -6.64 -6.34 -22.71
CA GLU A 7 -6.38 -7.17 -23.90
C GLU A 7 -5.22 -8.16 -23.70
N LEU A 8 -4.27 -7.83 -22.81
CA LEU A 8 -3.15 -8.70 -22.42
C LEU A 8 -3.48 -9.59 -21.21
N GLY A 9 -4.71 -9.54 -20.70
CA GLY A 9 -5.12 -10.24 -19.48
C GLY A 9 -4.48 -9.69 -18.20
N LEU A 10 -4.01 -8.44 -18.23
CA LEU A 10 -3.39 -7.77 -17.09
C LEU A 10 -4.42 -6.93 -16.33
N TRP A 11 -4.59 -7.23 -15.05
CA TRP A 11 -5.40 -6.43 -14.14
C TRP A 11 -4.63 -5.23 -13.63
N VAL A 12 -5.34 -4.11 -13.50
CA VAL A 12 -4.79 -2.87 -12.94
C VAL A 12 -5.31 -2.70 -11.52
N TYR A 13 -4.38 -2.40 -10.64
CA TYR A 13 -4.62 -2.02 -9.27
C TYR A 13 -4.22 -0.55 -9.12
N ILE A 14 -4.94 0.18 -8.29
CA ILE A 14 -4.57 1.55 -7.96
C ILE A 14 -4.27 1.67 -6.48
N ASP A 15 -3.40 2.63 -6.18
CA ASP A 15 -3.14 3.08 -4.83
C ASP A 15 -4.21 4.10 -4.43
N VAL A 16 -4.82 3.92 -3.27
CA VAL A 16 -5.86 4.83 -2.76
C VAL A 16 -5.40 5.45 -1.46
N VAL A 17 -5.05 6.73 -1.55
CA VAL A 17 -4.57 7.55 -0.43
C VAL A 17 -5.76 8.28 0.18
N PHE A 18 -6.40 7.65 1.15
CA PHE A 18 -7.66 8.13 1.75
C PHE A 18 -7.51 8.68 3.16
N ASN A 19 -6.34 8.53 3.77
CA ASN A 19 -6.09 9.05 5.11
C ASN A 19 -6.04 10.58 5.15
N HIS A 20 -5.46 11.21 4.13
CA HIS A 20 -5.07 12.61 4.22
C HIS A 20 -5.10 13.30 2.84
N MET A 21 -5.05 14.63 2.86
CA MET A 21 -4.79 15.46 1.68
C MET A 21 -3.35 16.01 1.69
N ALA A 22 -2.93 16.65 0.60
CA ALA A 22 -1.59 17.22 0.49
C ALA A 22 -1.37 18.35 1.51
N ASN A 23 -0.18 18.40 2.12
CA ASN A 23 0.19 19.52 2.98
C ASN A 23 0.52 20.76 2.13
N GLU A 24 -0.42 21.71 2.08
CA GLU A 24 -0.27 22.98 1.36
C GLU A 24 -0.10 24.18 2.32
N SER A 25 0.25 23.92 3.59
CA SER A 25 0.39 24.93 4.65
C SER A 25 1.38 26.08 4.33
N SER A 26 2.39 25.82 3.49
CA SER A 26 3.32 26.84 3.01
C SER A 26 2.68 27.83 2.04
N GLN A 27 1.53 27.49 1.46
CA GLN A 27 0.79 28.28 0.47
C GLN A 27 -0.53 28.81 1.04
N ARG A 28 -1.26 27.99 1.81
CA ARG A 28 -2.58 28.31 2.37
C ARG A 28 -2.94 27.47 3.60
N LEU A 29 -3.92 27.91 4.38
CA LEU A 29 -4.37 27.25 5.62
C LEU A 29 -5.86 26.88 5.63
N ASP A 30 -6.59 27.11 4.54
CA ASP A 30 -8.05 26.99 4.48
C ASP A 30 -8.59 25.56 4.45
N LEU A 31 -7.71 24.56 4.26
CA LEU A 31 -8.07 23.14 4.09
C LEU A 31 -9.16 22.91 3.04
N GLN A 32 -9.21 23.77 2.02
CA GLN A 32 -10.11 23.58 0.89
C GLN A 32 -9.37 22.83 -0.22
N TYR A 33 -9.93 21.71 -0.67
CA TYR A 33 -9.38 20.90 -1.75
C TYR A 33 -10.46 20.63 -2.80
N PRO A 34 -10.24 20.98 -4.08
CA PRO A 34 -9.15 21.79 -4.62
C PRO A 34 -9.15 23.24 -4.07
N SER A 35 -8.02 23.93 -4.26
CA SER A 35 -7.86 25.32 -3.82
C SER A 35 -8.83 26.26 -4.53
N ALA A 36 -9.11 27.44 -3.96
CA ALA A 36 -9.92 28.45 -4.65
C ALA A 36 -9.34 28.84 -6.03
N GLN A 37 -8.01 28.81 -6.16
CA GLN A 37 -7.32 29.06 -7.43
C GLN A 37 -7.54 27.94 -8.45
N ASP A 38 -7.47 26.68 -8.03
CA ASP A 38 -7.76 25.53 -8.89
C ASP A 38 -9.23 25.51 -9.30
N MET A 39 -10.12 25.81 -8.36
CA MET A 39 -11.55 25.96 -8.64
C MET A 39 -11.83 27.04 -9.69
N ALA A 40 -11.16 28.19 -9.60
CA ALA A 40 -11.25 29.23 -10.63
C ALA A 40 -10.71 28.76 -11.99
N ASN A 41 -9.58 28.04 -11.98
CA ASN A 41 -9.00 27.46 -13.19
C ASN A 41 -9.93 26.43 -13.85
N TYR A 42 -10.60 25.59 -13.06
CA TYR A 42 -11.60 24.64 -13.54
C TYR A 42 -12.78 25.34 -14.20
N GLN A 43 -13.25 26.45 -13.63
CA GLN A 43 -14.34 27.23 -14.20
C GLN A 43 -13.94 27.95 -15.50
N GLU A 44 -12.76 28.58 -15.52
CA GLU A 44 -12.22 29.27 -16.69
C GLU A 44 -12.00 28.31 -17.87
N HIS A 45 -11.57 27.08 -17.60
CA HIS A 45 -11.29 26.05 -18.61
C HIS A 45 -12.27 24.86 -18.54
N SER A 46 -13.55 25.14 -18.25
CA SER A 46 -14.56 24.11 -17.95
C SER A 46 -14.67 22.99 -19.00
N THR A 47 -14.66 23.31 -20.30
CA THR A 47 -14.72 22.28 -21.36
C THR A 47 -13.58 21.28 -21.25
N TYR A 48 -12.35 21.76 -21.03
CA TYR A 48 -11.17 20.91 -20.96
C TYR A 48 -11.24 19.96 -19.75
N PHE A 49 -11.60 20.47 -18.58
CA PHE A 49 -11.62 19.67 -17.36
C PHE A 49 -12.84 18.72 -17.29
N GLU A 50 -14.01 19.13 -17.78
CA GLU A 50 -15.18 18.24 -17.84
C GLU A 50 -14.95 17.05 -18.78
N GLU A 51 -14.20 17.22 -19.87
CA GLU A 51 -13.81 16.10 -20.75
C GLU A 51 -12.88 15.08 -20.06
N GLN A 52 -12.20 15.47 -18.99
CA GLN A 52 -11.27 14.63 -18.22
C GLN A 52 -11.83 14.15 -16.89
N ARG A 53 -13.03 14.63 -16.50
CA ARG A 53 -13.61 14.36 -15.19
C ARG A 53 -13.94 12.88 -15.04
N LEU A 54 -13.25 12.21 -14.12
CA LEU A 54 -13.51 10.81 -13.80
C LEU A 54 -14.62 10.65 -12.75
N PHE A 55 -14.74 11.59 -11.82
CA PHE A 55 -15.75 11.61 -10.77
C PHE A 55 -15.94 13.02 -10.18
N GLY A 56 -16.95 13.19 -9.33
CA GLY A 56 -17.17 14.43 -8.58
C GLY A 56 -17.84 15.56 -9.38
N ASP A 57 -17.90 16.74 -8.77
CA ASP A 57 -18.47 17.97 -9.33
C ASP A 57 -17.40 19.06 -9.31
N LEU A 58 -16.87 19.43 -10.49
CA LEU A 58 -15.77 20.40 -10.61
C LEU A 58 -16.20 21.85 -10.33
N SER A 59 -17.48 22.10 -10.07
CA SER A 59 -17.97 23.42 -9.68
C SER A 59 -17.86 23.68 -8.17
N LYS A 60 -17.53 22.66 -7.36
CA LYS A 60 -17.41 22.75 -5.91
C LYS A 60 -16.12 22.11 -5.38
N PRO A 61 -15.61 22.55 -4.22
CA PRO A 61 -14.55 21.82 -3.53
C PRO A 61 -14.97 20.37 -3.26
N LEU A 62 -14.01 19.45 -3.36
CA LEU A 62 -14.17 18.06 -2.96
C LEU A 62 -14.26 17.95 -1.44
N PHE A 63 -13.37 18.65 -0.73
CA PHE A 63 -13.32 18.72 0.73
C PHE A 63 -13.14 20.16 1.21
N THR A 64 -13.68 20.45 2.39
CA THR A 64 -13.49 21.71 3.11
C THR A 64 -12.97 21.44 4.52
N GLU A 65 -12.64 22.48 5.28
CA GLU A 65 -12.13 22.36 6.66
C GLU A 65 -12.96 21.42 7.56
N GLU A 66 -14.28 21.36 7.38
CA GLU A 66 -15.19 20.50 8.16
C GLU A 66 -14.96 19.00 7.95
N ASP A 67 -14.33 18.62 6.82
CA ASP A 67 -14.00 17.26 6.47
C ASP A 67 -12.71 16.76 7.12
N PHE A 68 -12.00 17.61 7.86
CA PHE A 68 -10.75 17.26 8.51
C PHE A 68 -10.92 17.09 10.02
N VAL A 69 -10.03 16.28 10.59
CA VAL A 69 -9.83 16.24 12.04
C VAL A 69 -9.01 17.44 12.51
N GLU A 70 -9.12 17.77 13.79
CA GLU A 70 -8.31 18.83 14.38
C GLU A 70 -6.81 18.51 14.23
N ALA A 71 -6.01 19.53 13.92
CA ALA A 71 -4.61 19.35 13.60
C ALA A 71 -3.78 19.06 14.85
N PHE A 72 -3.21 17.86 14.91
CA PHE A 72 -2.11 17.52 15.83
C PHE A 72 -1.20 16.48 15.18
N GLY A 73 0.09 16.46 15.54
CA GLY A 73 1.04 15.46 15.06
C GLY A 73 0.99 14.19 15.92
N ILE A 74 1.31 13.04 15.34
CA ILE A 74 1.40 11.77 16.07
C ILE A 74 2.72 11.71 16.86
N GLU A 75 2.61 11.62 18.19
CA GLU A 75 3.70 11.43 19.14
C GLU A 75 3.77 9.95 19.59
N ASN A 76 2.65 9.34 19.99
CA ASN A 76 2.61 7.94 20.41
C ASN A 76 2.06 7.02 19.31
N TRP A 77 2.97 6.37 18.58
CA TRP A 77 2.67 5.40 17.51
C TRP A 77 2.01 4.10 17.99
N LYS A 78 1.86 3.91 19.31
CA LYS A 78 1.13 2.80 19.93
C LYS A 78 -0.25 3.21 20.46
N ASP A 79 -0.57 4.50 20.47
CA ASP A 79 -1.93 4.96 20.74
C ASP A 79 -2.75 4.90 19.45
N ARG A 80 -3.70 3.96 19.40
CA ARG A 80 -4.57 3.77 18.23
C ARG A 80 -5.36 5.03 17.88
N TRP A 81 -5.84 5.79 18.87
CA TRP A 81 -6.60 7.00 18.61
C TRP A 81 -5.71 8.05 17.98
N GLU A 82 -4.50 8.22 18.52
CA GLU A 82 -3.53 9.20 18.01
C GLU A 82 -3.10 8.85 16.59
N VAL A 83 -2.75 7.59 16.33
CA VAL A 83 -2.37 7.10 15.00
C VAL A 83 -3.48 7.31 13.97
N GLN A 84 -4.76 7.18 14.37
CA GLN A 84 -5.91 7.27 13.46
C GLN A 84 -6.53 8.66 13.34
N ASN A 85 -6.12 9.63 14.17
CA ASN A 85 -6.68 10.99 14.16
C ASN A 85 -5.60 12.07 14.08
N GLY A 86 -4.32 11.72 14.22
CA GLY A 86 -3.20 12.63 14.07
C GLY A 86 -2.79 12.79 12.60
N ARG A 87 -2.02 13.83 12.34
CA ARG A 87 -1.39 14.10 11.05
C ARG A 87 -0.08 13.36 10.96
N LEU A 88 0.18 12.79 9.79
CA LEU A 88 1.50 12.30 9.42
C LEU A 88 2.43 13.50 9.22
N THR A 89 3.47 13.62 10.04
CA THR A 89 4.45 14.72 9.99
C THR A 89 5.84 14.20 9.65
N GLY A 90 6.64 15.02 8.96
CA GLY A 90 8.08 14.80 8.76
C GLY A 90 8.95 15.30 9.92
N GLY A 91 8.35 15.85 10.98
CA GLY A 91 9.06 16.36 12.16
C GLY A 91 8.26 17.42 12.94
N PRO A 92 8.82 17.98 14.02
CA PRO A 92 8.10 18.92 14.91
C PRO A 92 7.65 20.22 14.25
N GLU A 93 8.37 20.67 13.22
CA GLU A 93 8.07 21.90 12.47
C GLU A 93 7.18 21.64 11.23
N ASP A 94 6.89 20.38 10.92
CA ASP A 94 6.01 20.01 9.82
C ASP A 94 4.55 19.95 10.33
N PRO A 95 3.65 20.83 9.84
CA PRO A 95 2.24 20.81 10.22
C PRO A 95 1.49 19.57 9.75
N GLY A 96 2.15 18.70 8.97
CA GLY A 96 1.70 17.38 8.59
C GLY A 96 0.64 17.36 7.50
N LEU A 97 0.36 16.16 7.03
CA LEU A 97 -0.67 15.89 6.03
C LEU A 97 -2.06 16.02 6.68
N PRO A 98 -2.95 16.90 6.18
CA PRO A 98 -4.28 17.07 6.77
C PRO A 98 -5.11 15.78 6.73
N THR A 99 -5.37 15.21 7.91
CA THR A 99 -6.10 13.94 8.08
C THR A 99 -7.60 14.11 7.88
N LEU A 100 -8.17 13.30 7.01
CA LEU A 100 -9.60 13.28 6.70
C LEU A 100 -10.40 12.62 7.83
N ARG A 101 -11.53 13.22 8.17
CA ARG A 101 -12.47 12.69 9.16
C ARG A 101 -13.30 11.56 8.55
N THR A 102 -13.77 10.67 9.41
CA THR A 102 -14.85 9.72 9.07
C THR A 102 -16.21 10.43 9.07
N SER A 103 -16.47 11.28 8.08
CA SER A 103 -17.75 11.98 7.86
C SER A 103 -18.55 11.36 6.71
N ASP A 104 -19.87 11.53 6.69
CA ASP A 104 -20.69 11.00 5.59
C ASP A 104 -20.30 11.60 4.23
N HIS A 105 -19.87 12.86 4.20
CA HIS A 105 -19.39 13.51 2.98
C HIS A 105 -18.08 12.88 2.49
N VAL A 106 -17.07 12.72 3.37
CA VAL A 106 -15.80 12.08 3.03
C VAL A 106 -16.00 10.67 2.50
N ILE A 107 -16.79 9.87 3.21
CA ILE A 107 -17.13 8.50 2.80
C ILE A 107 -17.80 8.49 1.43
N ALA A 108 -18.76 9.38 1.18
CA ALA A 108 -19.45 9.45 -0.11
C ALA A 108 -18.51 9.80 -1.27
N GLN A 109 -17.59 10.75 -1.07
CA GLN A 109 -16.61 11.11 -2.11
C GLN A 109 -15.65 9.96 -2.42
N GLN A 110 -15.14 9.29 -1.39
CA GLN A 110 -14.24 8.14 -1.55
C GLN A 110 -14.95 6.96 -2.23
N GLN A 111 -16.19 6.65 -1.85
CA GLN A 111 -16.99 5.63 -2.52
C GLN A 111 -17.23 5.96 -3.99
N ALA A 112 -17.59 7.21 -4.30
CA ALA A 112 -17.82 7.67 -5.67
C ALA A 112 -16.54 7.52 -6.52
N TYR A 113 -15.38 7.87 -5.97
CA TYR A 113 -14.09 7.67 -6.63
C TYR A 113 -13.83 6.17 -6.90
N LEU A 114 -13.98 5.30 -5.89
CA LEU A 114 -13.76 3.86 -6.06
C LEU A 114 -14.71 3.24 -7.09
N LEU A 115 -15.98 3.65 -7.13
CA LEU A 115 -16.94 3.15 -8.12
C LEU A 115 -16.57 3.61 -9.55
N ALA A 116 -16.17 4.88 -9.71
CA ALA A 116 -15.69 5.39 -10.99
C ALA A 116 -14.44 4.62 -11.48
N MET A 117 -13.48 4.35 -10.60
CA MET A 117 -12.28 3.59 -10.96
C MET A 117 -12.62 2.14 -11.34
N LYS A 118 -13.56 1.52 -10.64
CA LYS A 118 -14.06 0.18 -10.95
C LYS A 118 -14.71 0.12 -12.33
N GLU A 119 -15.52 1.12 -12.67
CA GLU A 119 -16.17 1.26 -13.98
C GLU A 119 -15.15 1.42 -15.12
N LEU A 120 -14.07 2.18 -14.87
CA LEU A 120 -12.95 2.32 -15.81
C LEU A 120 -12.13 1.05 -16.00
N GLY A 121 -12.39 -0.01 -15.23
CA GLY A 121 -11.76 -1.32 -15.40
C GLY A 121 -10.73 -1.68 -14.34
N VAL A 122 -10.56 -0.87 -13.28
CA VAL A 122 -9.69 -1.24 -12.15
C VAL A 122 -10.22 -2.52 -11.50
N ARG A 123 -9.32 -3.39 -11.04
CA ARG A 123 -9.63 -4.69 -10.42
C ARG A 123 -9.06 -4.87 -9.02
N GLY A 124 -8.39 -3.86 -8.49
CA GLY A 124 -8.01 -3.87 -7.09
C GLY A 124 -7.56 -2.52 -6.53
N TYR A 125 -7.56 -2.45 -5.21
CA TYR A 125 -7.21 -1.26 -4.45
C TYR A 125 -6.16 -1.62 -3.39
N ARG A 126 -5.02 -0.92 -3.42
CA ARG A 126 -4.06 -0.88 -2.31
C ARG A 126 -4.43 0.33 -1.46
N ILE A 127 -4.81 0.10 -0.21
CA ILE A 127 -5.18 1.16 0.72
C ILE A 127 -3.89 1.63 1.39
N ASP A 128 -3.42 2.82 1.00
CA ASP A 128 -2.29 3.49 1.61
C ASP A 128 -2.55 3.78 3.08
N ALA A 129 -1.52 3.64 3.91
CA ALA A 129 -1.57 4.02 5.32
C ALA A 129 -2.82 3.48 6.05
N ALA A 130 -3.27 2.27 5.74
CA ALA A 130 -4.52 1.71 6.26
C ALA A 130 -4.55 1.62 7.80
N LYS A 131 -3.36 1.54 8.43
CA LYS A 131 -3.15 1.66 9.89
C LYS A 131 -3.71 2.97 10.48
N HIS A 132 -3.69 4.04 9.70
CA HIS A 132 -4.15 5.39 10.07
C HIS A 132 -5.64 5.62 9.80
N LEU A 133 -6.33 4.69 9.13
CA LEU A 133 -7.77 4.74 8.98
C LEU A 133 -8.45 3.98 10.14
N THR A 134 -9.53 4.53 10.68
CA THR A 134 -10.35 3.79 11.64
C THR A 134 -11.03 2.59 10.96
N LEU A 135 -11.32 1.53 11.73
CA LEU A 135 -12.10 0.40 11.20
C LEU A 135 -13.51 0.80 10.80
N GLU A 136 -14.10 1.81 11.46
CA GLU A 136 -15.36 2.40 11.04
C GLU A 136 -15.26 2.99 9.63
N HIS A 137 -14.22 3.79 9.38
CA HIS A 137 -13.95 4.39 8.08
C HIS A 137 -13.81 3.31 7.00
N ILE A 138 -12.93 2.34 7.20
CA ILE A 138 -12.67 1.26 6.24
C ILE A 138 -13.96 0.50 5.91
N LYS A 139 -14.77 0.14 6.92
CA LYS A 139 -16.04 -0.58 6.69
C LYS A 139 -17.08 0.27 5.95
N LYS A 140 -17.13 1.58 6.21
CA LYS A 140 -18.01 2.51 5.51
C LYS A 140 -17.57 2.71 4.06
N VAL A 141 -16.28 2.87 3.78
CA VAL A 141 -15.77 3.05 2.42
C VAL A 141 -15.87 1.76 1.61
N PHE A 142 -15.30 0.65 2.09
CA PHE A 142 -15.14 -0.58 1.33
C PHE A 142 -16.34 -1.51 1.49
N THR A 143 -17.50 -1.04 1.03
CA THR A 143 -18.76 -1.80 1.04
C THR A 143 -18.69 -3.02 0.13
N LYS A 144 -19.72 -3.89 0.21
CA LYS A 144 -19.85 -5.05 -0.69
C LYS A 144 -19.83 -4.63 -2.16
N GLU A 145 -20.55 -3.56 -2.52
CA GLU A 145 -20.63 -3.08 -3.90
C GLU A 145 -19.26 -2.71 -4.46
N ILE A 146 -18.42 -2.07 -3.63
CA ILE A 146 -17.05 -1.70 -3.99
C ILE A 146 -16.17 -2.95 -4.08
N THR A 147 -16.22 -3.84 -3.08
CA THR A 147 -15.30 -4.97 -2.95
C THR A 147 -15.64 -6.19 -3.82
N GLU A 148 -16.89 -6.34 -4.28
CA GLU A 148 -17.30 -7.49 -5.08
C GLU A 148 -16.56 -7.56 -6.43
N GLY A 149 -15.85 -8.66 -6.69
CA GLY A 149 -15.03 -8.82 -7.90
C GLY A 149 -13.74 -8.00 -7.90
N MET A 150 -13.36 -7.43 -6.75
CA MET A 150 -12.14 -6.65 -6.57
C MET A 150 -11.21 -7.32 -5.59
N HIS A 151 -9.90 -7.17 -5.80
CA HIS A 151 -8.90 -7.55 -4.81
C HIS A 151 -8.43 -6.30 -4.06
N VAL A 152 -8.78 -6.23 -2.77
CA VAL A 152 -8.52 -5.05 -1.93
C VAL A 152 -7.63 -5.45 -0.78
N PHE A 153 -6.57 -4.68 -0.57
CA PHE A 153 -5.64 -4.92 0.54
C PHE A 153 -5.14 -3.63 1.17
N GLY A 154 -4.90 -3.67 2.48
CA GLY A 154 -4.37 -2.54 3.24
C GLY A 154 -2.88 -2.65 3.51
N GLU A 155 -2.22 -1.50 3.53
CA GLU A 155 -0.93 -1.37 4.17
C GLU A 155 -1.10 -1.13 5.68
N ILE A 156 -0.79 -2.14 6.46
CA ILE A 156 -0.69 -2.04 7.91
C ILE A 156 0.71 -2.50 8.29
N ILE A 157 1.60 -1.52 8.46
CA ILE A 157 2.98 -1.78 8.83
C ILE A 157 3.04 -2.24 10.29
N THR A 158 3.60 -3.42 10.50
CA THR A 158 3.89 -4.01 11.81
C THR A 158 5.36 -4.41 11.89
N ASP A 159 5.88 -4.48 13.10
CA ASP A 159 7.23 -4.92 13.44
C ASP A 159 7.41 -6.44 13.47
N GLY A 160 6.32 -7.20 13.30
CA GLY A 160 6.35 -8.66 13.14
C GLY A 160 4.97 -9.31 13.21
N GLY A 161 4.95 -10.57 13.64
CA GLY A 161 3.76 -11.42 13.72
C GLY A 161 2.95 -11.29 15.01
N ALA A 162 2.14 -12.30 15.31
CA ALA A 162 1.11 -12.29 16.34
C ALA A 162 1.59 -12.08 17.79
N THR A 163 2.90 -12.09 18.02
CA THR A 163 3.51 -11.79 19.32
C THR A 163 3.88 -10.32 19.50
N GLU A 164 3.86 -9.54 18.42
CA GLU A 164 4.27 -8.14 18.44
C GLU A 164 3.09 -7.21 18.73
N GLU A 165 3.38 -6.12 19.43
CA GLU A 165 2.36 -5.18 19.91
C GLU A 165 1.64 -4.48 18.74
N GLU A 166 2.35 -4.11 17.67
CA GLU A 166 1.70 -3.46 16.52
C GLU A 166 0.77 -4.40 15.76
N TYR A 167 1.06 -5.71 15.77
CA TYR A 167 0.15 -6.71 15.25
C TYR A 167 -1.16 -6.71 16.04
N GLU A 168 -1.09 -6.78 17.38
CA GLU A 168 -2.26 -6.78 18.25
C GLU A 168 -3.07 -5.47 18.13
N LEU A 169 -2.40 -4.33 18.09
CA LEU A 169 -3.06 -3.02 18.08
C LEU A 169 -3.75 -2.69 16.75
N PHE A 170 -3.17 -3.11 15.62
CA PHE A 170 -3.59 -2.62 14.30
C PHE A 170 -3.98 -3.73 13.34
N LEU A 171 -3.09 -4.71 13.10
CA LEU A 171 -3.31 -5.71 12.06
C LEU A 171 -4.37 -6.74 12.47
N GLN A 172 -4.34 -7.24 13.69
CA GLN A 172 -5.31 -8.21 14.18
C GLN A 172 -6.76 -7.67 14.12
N PRO A 173 -7.09 -6.49 14.66
CA PRO A 173 -8.44 -5.92 14.56
C PRO A 173 -8.89 -5.73 13.10
N TYR A 174 -7.98 -5.31 12.21
CA TYR A 174 -8.28 -5.19 10.78
C TYR A 174 -8.63 -6.54 10.14
N LEU A 175 -7.90 -7.60 10.49
CA LEU A 175 -8.14 -8.94 9.98
C LEU A 175 -9.45 -9.54 10.50
N GLU A 176 -9.81 -9.25 11.75
CA GLU A 176 -11.04 -9.72 12.42
C GLU A 176 -12.29 -8.97 11.95
N GLU A 177 -12.22 -7.65 11.76
CA GLU A 177 -13.38 -6.83 11.42
C GLU A 177 -13.60 -6.64 9.91
N THR A 178 -12.63 -7.02 9.08
CA THR A 178 -12.71 -6.90 7.62
C THR A 178 -12.41 -8.22 6.92
N ARG A 179 -12.77 -8.31 5.64
CA ARG A 179 -12.38 -9.42 4.76
C ARG A 179 -11.25 -9.05 3.79
N LEU A 180 -10.66 -7.88 3.96
CA LEU A 180 -9.68 -7.29 3.03
C LEU A 180 -8.29 -7.87 3.30
N ALA A 181 -7.50 -8.14 2.27
CA ALA A 181 -6.13 -8.62 2.44
C ALA A 181 -5.22 -7.54 3.06
N ALA A 182 -3.98 -7.89 3.41
CA ALA A 182 -2.99 -6.93 3.89
C ALA A 182 -1.61 -7.29 3.39
N TYR A 183 -0.70 -6.32 3.40
CA TYR A 183 0.72 -6.62 3.31
C TYR A 183 1.12 -7.56 4.45
N ASP A 184 1.77 -8.66 4.10
CA ASP A 184 2.22 -9.67 5.06
C ASP A 184 3.57 -9.28 5.68
N PHE A 185 3.54 -8.17 6.44
CA PHE A 185 4.67 -7.75 7.28
C PHE A 185 5.16 -8.84 8.25
N PRO A 186 4.28 -9.64 8.89
CA PRO A 186 4.70 -10.81 9.67
C PRO A 186 5.64 -11.74 8.89
N LEU A 187 5.23 -12.11 7.67
CA LEU A 187 6.04 -12.98 6.83
C LEU A 187 7.32 -12.28 6.37
N PHE A 188 7.23 -11.03 5.94
CA PHE A 188 8.39 -10.25 5.51
C PHE A 188 9.47 -10.24 6.61
N LYS A 189 9.07 -9.97 7.86
CA LYS A 189 9.96 -9.98 9.02
C LYS A 189 10.61 -11.35 9.23
N THR A 190 9.82 -12.42 9.12
CA THR A 190 10.32 -13.79 9.24
C THR A 190 11.35 -14.15 8.16
N ILE A 191 11.10 -13.74 6.91
CA ILE A 191 12.01 -13.91 5.79
C ILE A 191 13.29 -13.09 6.01
N PHE A 192 13.14 -11.82 6.40
CA PHE A 192 14.26 -10.93 6.68
C PHE A 192 15.17 -11.50 7.77
N ASP A 193 14.60 -11.96 8.88
CA ASP A 193 15.38 -12.55 9.95
C ASP A 193 16.03 -13.87 9.54
N ALA A 194 15.35 -14.71 8.75
CA ALA A 194 15.89 -15.98 8.30
C ALA A 194 17.11 -15.83 7.39
N PHE A 195 17.13 -14.81 6.52
CA PHE A 195 18.21 -14.61 5.55
C PHE A 195 19.27 -13.60 6.01
N SER A 196 18.86 -12.49 6.61
CA SER A 196 19.75 -11.35 6.89
C SER A 196 20.19 -11.23 8.36
N SER A 197 19.60 -12.00 9.29
CA SER A 197 20.10 -12.07 10.67
C SER A 197 21.20 -13.13 10.81
N LYS A 198 22.22 -12.83 11.63
CA LYS A 198 23.28 -13.79 11.98
C LYS A 198 22.75 -15.02 12.72
N GLU A 199 21.62 -14.87 13.41
CA GLU A 199 20.95 -15.93 14.17
C GLU A 199 19.73 -16.49 13.40
N GLY A 200 19.58 -16.11 12.13
CA GLY A 200 18.51 -16.55 11.26
C GLY A 200 18.49 -18.08 11.05
N SER A 201 17.29 -18.63 10.85
CA SER A 201 17.09 -20.06 10.62
C SER A 201 16.03 -20.28 9.55
N LEU A 202 16.37 -21.02 8.49
CA LEU A 202 15.40 -21.41 7.45
C LEU A 202 14.27 -22.30 7.98
N THR A 203 14.43 -22.89 9.17
CA THR A 203 13.36 -23.64 9.84
C THR A 203 12.14 -22.76 10.13
N SER A 204 12.32 -21.44 10.36
CA SER A 204 11.20 -20.51 10.56
C SER A 204 10.32 -20.36 9.31
N LEU A 205 10.83 -20.72 8.13
CA LEU A 205 10.14 -20.62 6.85
C LEU A 205 9.35 -21.88 6.46
N ILE A 206 9.37 -22.94 7.28
CA ILE A 206 8.67 -24.19 6.95
C ILE A 206 7.15 -23.99 7.01
N ASP A 207 6.66 -23.35 8.08
CA ASP A 207 5.23 -23.10 8.30
C ASP A 207 5.04 -21.87 9.19
N PRO A 208 5.36 -20.67 8.69
CA PRO A 208 5.31 -19.45 9.50
C PRO A 208 3.88 -19.12 9.96
N TYR A 209 2.87 -19.50 9.18
CA TYR A 209 1.47 -19.25 9.53
C TYR A 209 1.05 -19.94 10.84
N CYS A 210 1.42 -21.21 11.03
CA CYS A 210 1.10 -21.94 12.26
C CYS A 210 1.70 -21.33 13.54
N PHE A 211 2.73 -20.49 13.41
CA PHE A 211 3.36 -19.77 14.52
C PHE A 211 2.94 -18.30 14.61
N GLY A 212 1.93 -17.88 13.84
CA GLY A 212 1.47 -16.49 13.81
C GLY A 212 2.45 -15.53 13.13
N GLN A 213 3.37 -16.05 12.32
CA GLN A 213 4.44 -15.32 11.64
C GLN A 213 4.16 -15.10 10.14
N ALA A 214 2.93 -15.34 9.71
CA ALA A 214 2.44 -15.03 8.38
C ALA A 214 0.92 -14.86 8.44
N LEU A 215 0.35 -14.19 7.44
CA LEU A 215 -1.09 -14.12 7.24
C LEU A 215 -1.62 -15.39 6.55
N THR A 216 -2.95 -15.58 6.57
CA THR A 216 -3.57 -16.67 5.80
C THR A 216 -3.37 -16.44 4.30
N HIS A 217 -3.33 -17.52 3.53
CA HIS A 217 -3.16 -17.51 2.08
C HIS A 217 -4.03 -16.46 1.37
N GLU A 218 -5.33 -16.43 1.67
CA GLU A 218 -6.33 -15.59 1.00
C GLU A 218 -6.23 -14.11 1.39
N ARG A 219 -5.48 -13.79 2.44
CA ARG A 219 -5.35 -12.45 3.03
C ARG A 219 -3.95 -11.86 2.89
N SER A 220 -3.01 -12.62 2.33
CA SER A 220 -1.58 -12.29 2.33
C SER A 220 -1.14 -11.69 1.00
N ILE A 221 -0.67 -10.44 1.03
CA ILE A 221 0.17 -9.86 -0.02
C ILE A 221 1.62 -10.00 0.42
N THR A 222 2.34 -10.96 -0.16
CA THR A 222 3.72 -11.24 0.20
C THR A 222 4.67 -10.33 -0.57
N PHE A 223 5.74 -9.87 0.07
CA PHE A 223 6.71 -8.99 -0.57
C PHE A 223 8.09 -9.20 0.05
N VAL A 224 9.11 -8.75 -0.68
CA VAL A 224 10.51 -8.70 -0.20
C VAL A 224 10.96 -7.26 0.01
N THR A 225 10.38 -6.35 -0.75
CA THR A 225 10.59 -4.91 -0.61
C THR A 225 9.36 -4.17 -1.17
N THR A 226 9.14 -2.96 -0.71
CA THR A 226 8.12 -2.01 -1.17
C THR A 226 8.78 -0.65 -1.42
N HIS A 227 8.00 0.40 -1.66
CA HIS A 227 8.55 1.75 -1.75
C HIS A 227 8.99 2.30 -0.38
N ASP A 228 8.42 1.85 0.73
CA ASP A 228 8.77 2.38 2.05
C ASP A 228 10.15 1.93 2.52
N ILE A 229 10.49 0.66 2.32
CA ILE A 229 11.74 0.08 2.85
C ILE A 229 12.99 0.86 2.40
N PRO A 230 13.19 1.17 1.11
CA PRO A 230 14.38 1.89 0.68
C PRO A 230 14.28 3.41 0.73
N ASN A 231 13.08 3.99 0.89
CA ASN A 231 12.87 5.44 0.81
C ASN A 231 12.49 6.08 2.15
N ASN A 232 12.39 5.30 3.23
CA ASN A 232 12.06 5.77 4.56
C ASN A 232 13.16 5.38 5.55
N ASP A 233 13.74 6.36 6.24
CA ASP A 233 14.84 6.17 7.18
C ASP A 233 14.51 5.13 8.28
N VAL A 234 13.24 5.06 8.70
CA VAL A 234 12.75 4.12 9.71
C VAL A 234 12.89 2.67 9.27
N PHE A 235 12.80 2.39 7.96
CA PHE A 235 12.83 1.05 7.38
C PHE A 235 14.10 0.76 6.56
N SER A 236 14.98 1.76 6.38
CA SER A 236 16.19 1.66 5.56
C SER A 236 17.13 0.53 5.99
N ASN A 237 17.13 0.18 7.27
CA ASN A 237 17.89 -0.95 7.83
C ASN A 237 17.32 -2.33 7.46
N MET A 238 16.12 -2.38 6.87
CA MET A 238 15.46 -3.60 6.40
C MET A 238 15.71 -3.86 4.90
N VAL A 239 16.54 -3.04 4.24
CA VAL A 239 17.03 -3.33 2.89
C VAL A 239 17.99 -4.52 2.96
N MET A 240 17.55 -5.69 2.50
CA MET A 240 18.36 -6.91 2.44
C MET A 240 19.60 -6.73 1.55
N GLU A 241 20.58 -7.61 1.67
CA GLU A 241 21.64 -7.75 0.65
C GLU A 241 21.06 -8.35 -0.65
N GLU A 242 21.73 -8.15 -1.79
CA GLU A 242 21.21 -8.60 -3.10
C GLU A 242 20.97 -10.12 -3.19
N SER A 243 21.85 -10.93 -2.56
CA SER A 243 21.69 -12.38 -2.51
C SER A 243 20.50 -12.81 -1.68
N ASP A 244 20.27 -12.12 -0.57
CA ASP A 244 19.19 -12.42 0.37
C ASP A 244 17.85 -11.99 -0.22
N GLU A 245 17.78 -10.80 -0.82
CA GLU A 245 16.61 -10.33 -1.57
C GLU A 245 16.24 -11.32 -2.68
N TRP A 246 17.23 -11.85 -3.39
CA TRP A 246 17.00 -12.87 -4.42
C TRP A 246 16.39 -14.15 -3.83
N LEU A 247 16.95 -14.68 -2.74
CA LEU A 247 16.43 -15.89 -2.08
C LEU A 247 15.03 -15.67 -1.49
N ALA A 248 14.78 -14.50 -0.91
CA ALA A 248 13.47 -14.09 -0.42
C ALA A 248 12.43 -14.07 -1.55
N TYR A 249 12.80 -13.56 -2.74
CA TYR A 249 11.91 -13.57 -3.90
C TYR A 249 11.64 -14.99 -4.41
N VAL A 250 12.65 -15.85 -4.46
CA VAL A 250 12.48 -17.27 -4.78
C VAL A 250 11.47 -17.88 -3.82
N TYR A 251 11.61 -17.64 -2.52
CA TYR A 251 10.72 -18.18 -1.50
C TYR A 251 9.26 -17.75 -1.70
N ILE A 252 8.97 -16.44 -1.80
CA ILE A 252 7.57 -15.98 -1.94
C ILE A 252 6.92 -16.39 -3.26
N LEU A 253 7.70 -16.57 -4.33
CA LEU A 253 7.18 -17.02 -5.63
C LEU A 253 6.97 -18.52 -5.73
N THR A 254 7.65 -19.31 -4.90
CA THR A 254 7.60 -20.79 -4.96
C THR A 254 6.82 -21.43 -3.83
N ARG A 255 6.54 -20.71 -2.74
CA ARG A 255 5.78 -21.25 -1.59
C ARG A 255 4.33 -21.64 -1.91
N GLY A 256 3.78 -21.13 -3.01
CA GLY A 256 2.40 -21.44 -3.45
C GLY A 256 1.30 -20.75 -2.64
N GLU A 257 1.66 -19.89 -1.67
CA GLU A 257 0.73 -19.17 -0.81
C GLU A 257 0.87 -17.65 -0.86
N GLY A 258 -0.25 -16.93 -0.74
CA GLY A 258 -0.33 -15.48 -0.83
C GLY A 258 -0.26 -14.97 -2.28
N VAL A 259 -0.39 -13.66 -2.44
CA VAL A 259 -0.21 -12.95 -3.70
C VAL A 259 1.15 -12.24 -3.68
N PRO A 260 2.15 -12.68 -4.45
CA PRO A 260 3.48 -12.09 -4.44
C PRO A 260 3.52 -10.74 -5.16
N LEU A 261 4.01 -9.72 -4.46
CA LEU A 261 4.29 -8.39 -4.98
C LEU A 261 5.77 -8.28 -5.36
N ILE A 262 6.01 -7.95 -6.63
CA ILE A 262 7.35 -7.61 -7.14
C ILE A 262 7.42 -6.10 -7.31
N TYR A 263 8.21 -5.45 -6.46
CA TYR A 263 8.42 -4.01 -6.48
C TYR A 263 9.33 -3.56 -7.62
N SER A 264 9.02 -2.40 -8.21
CA SER A 264 9.90 -1.69 -9.12
C SER A 264 9.62 -0.20 -9.07
N ASP A 265 10.63 0.62 -9.33
CA ASP A 265 10.52 2.08 -9.27
C ASP A 265 11.37 2.80 -10.33
N LEU A 266 11.40 4.13 -10.22
CA LEU A 266 12.18 5.04 -11.07
C LEU A 266 13.45 5.56 -10.34
N ASP A 267 14.07 4.73 -9.49
CA ASP A 267 15.28 5.06 -8.72
C ASP A 267 15.15 6.24 -7.71
N PRO A 268 14.05 6.36 -6.93
CA PRO A 268 13.92 7.41 -5.92
C PRO A 268 14.95 7.28 -4.78
N SER A 269 15.35 6.06 -4.43
CA SER A 269 16.28 5.80 -3.31
C SER A 269 17.74 6.07 -3.66
N GLY A 270 18.11 6.02 -4.95
CA GLY A 270 19.50 6.07 -5.42
C GLY A 270 20.34 4.85 -5.03
N ILE A 271 19.74 3.80 -4.46
CA ILE A 271 20.45 2.57 -4.07
C ILE A 271 20.86 1.80 -5.32
N LYS A 272 22.16 1.49 -5.41
CA LYS A 272 22.77 0.78 -6.53
C LYS A 272 23.08 -0.67 -6.16
N ASN A 273 22.97 -1.54 -7.15
CA ASN A 273 23.47 -2.92 -7.04
C ASN A 273 25.01 -2.99 -7.20
N ALA A 274 25.56 -4.19 -7.08
CA ALA A 274 26.99 -4.50 -7.19
C ALA A 274 27.57 -4.16 -8.58
N LYS A 275 26.72 -3.96 -9.60
CA LYS A 275 27.10 -3.51 -10.94
C LYS A 275 26.99 -1.98 -11.11
N GLY A 276 26.65 -1.25 -10.06
CA GLY A 276 26.48 0.21 -10.07
C GLY A 276 25.19 0.70 -10.74
N LEU A 277 24.22 -0.19 -10.98
CA LEU A 277 22.93 0.14 -11.60
C LEU A 277 21.84 0.32 -10.54
N PRO A 278 20.79 1.13 -10.81
CA PRO A 278 19.63 1.25 -9.93
C PRO A 278 19.04 -0.11 -9.56
N ARG A 279 18.81 -0.34 -8.26
CA ARG A 279 18.47 -1.68 -7.74
C ARG A 279 17.09 -2.18 -8.18
N TRP A 280 16.08 -1.30 -8.26
CA TRP A 280 14.69 -1.69 -8.51
C TRP A 280 14.10 -1.19 -9.84
N LEU A 281 14.93 -0.70 -10.76
CA LEU A 281 14.49 -0.32 -12.10
C LEU A 281 14.12 -1.57 -12.94
N ILE A 282 12.93 -1.58 -13.54
CA ILE A 282 12.34 -2.72 -14.29
C ILE A 282 13.32 -3.37 -15.29
N ALA A 283 14.07 -2.55 -16.04
CA ALA A 283 15.01 -3.03 -17.05
C ALA A 283 16.14 -3.89 -16.46
N GLY A 284 16.58 -3.61 -15.23
CA GLY A 284 17.59 -4.39 -14.51
C GLY A 284 17.03 -5.71 -13.97
N LYS A 285 15.76 -5.73 -13.59
CA LYS A 285 15.07 -6.89 -13.01
C LYS A 285 14.80 -7.99 -14.06
N ILE A 286 14.32 -7.66 -15.25
CA ILE A 286 13.91 -8.63 -16.30
C ILE A 286 15.03 -9.66 -16.65
N LEU A 287 16.29 -9.25 -16.60
CA LEU A 287 17.44 -10.14 -16.88
C LEU A 287 17.63 -11.24 -15.84
N ASN A 288 17.33 -10.99 -14.56
CA ASN A 288 17.47 -11.99 -13.50
C ASN A 288 16.24 -12.90 -13.40
N TRP A 289 15.03 -12.37 -13.60
CA TRP A 289 13.78 -13.15 -13.47
C TRP A 289 13.59 -14.24 -14.52
N ARG A 290 14.16 -14.09 -15.73
CA ARG A 290 14.09 -15.12 -16.78
C ARG A 290 14.62 -16.47 -16.30
N SER A 291 15.69 -16.47 -15.50
CA SER A 291 16.27 -17.68 -14.92
C SER A 291 15.33 -18.35 -13.92
N LEU A 292 14.58 -17.56 -13.15
CA LEU A 292 13.62 -18.06 -12.16
C LEU A 292 12.40 -18.70 -12.83
N PHE A 293 11.81 -18.04 -13.83
CA PHE A 293 10.67 -18.60 -14.57
C PHE A 293 11.05 -19.86 -15.35
N ILE A 294 12.27 -19.95 -15.89
CA ILE A 294 12.76 -21.18 -16.54
C ILE A 294 12.88 -22.33 -15.52
N PHE A 295 13.34 -22.05 -14.29
CA PHE A 295 13.46 -23.05 -13.23
C PHE A 295 12.08 -23.59 -12.77
N THR A 296 11.10 -22.70 -12.57
CA THR A 296 9.73 -23.08 -12.17
C THR A 296 9.00 -23.89 -13.24
N ILE A 297 9.23 -23.60 -14.54
CA ILE A 297 8.67 -24.35 -15.67
C ILE A 297 9.31 -25.75 -15.80
N GLN A 298 10.59 -25.91 -15.45
CA GLN A 298 11.26 -27.21 -15.48
C GLN A 298 10.75 -28.15 -14.38
N TYR A 299 10.42 -27.64 -13.19
CA TYR A 299 9.89 -28.46 -12.08
C TYR A 299 8.42 -28.87 -12.27
N THR A 300 7.58 -28.02 -12.85
CA THR A 300 6.16 -28.37 -13.12
C THR A 300 6.00 -29.48 -14.17
N ASN A 301 6.99 -29.72 -15.02
CA ASN A 301 6.98 -30.82 -16.00
C ASN A 301 7.50 -32.16 -15.47
N GLN A 302 8.02 -32.25 -14.23
CA GLN A 302 8.52 -33.50 -13.65
C GLN A 302 7.55 -34.16 -12.64
N VAL A 303 6.43 -33.53 -12.30
CA VAL A 303 5.44 -34.07 -11.33
C VAL A 303 4.15 -34.59 -12.01
N LEU A 304 4.15 -34.72 -13.35
CA LEU A 304 3.06 -35.35 -14.12
C LEU A 304 3.54 -36.56 -14.94
N ARG A 305 4.31 -37.46 -14.31
CA ARG A 305 4.49 -38.85 -14.76
C ARG A 305 4.40 -39.82 -13.60
#